data_AF-A0A9X3ILJ8-F1
#
_entry.id   AF-A0A9X3ILJ8-F1
#
_cell.length_a   1.000
_cell.length_b   1.000
_cell.length_c   1.000
_cell.angle_alpha   90.00
_cell.angle_beta   90.00
_cell.angle_gamma   90.00
#
_symmetry.space_group_name_H-M   'P 1'
#
loop_
_entity.id
_entity.type
_entity.pdbx_description
1 polymer ?
#
loop_
_entity_poly.entity_id
_entity_poly.type
_entity_poly.pdbx_seq_one_letter_code
_entity_poly.pdbx_strand_id
1 'polypeptide(L)' 'MNAYDYDNSCRITGNLPGLYHYGVGKHLTVTAEGGGKFSGYDYDEGCLFNMTVSGTSALIYDYGDGNYFRYST' A
#
# COMPACT_ATOMS: atom_id res chain seq x y z
N MET A 1 -11.82 -3.05 3.05
CA MET A 1 -10.73 -3.63 2.24
C MET A 1 -10.00 -4.67 3.08
N ASN A 2 -9.55 -5.79 2.49
CA ASN A 2 -8.82 -6.85 3.19
C ASN A 2 -7.59 -7.23 2.35
N ALA A 3 -6.41 -7.19 2.94
CA ALA A 3 -5.16 -7.68 2.38
C ALA A 3 -4.43 -8.53 3.42
N TYR A 4 -3.45 -9.31 2.96
CA TYR A 4 -2.64 -10.18 3.81
C TYR A 4 -1.17 -9.95 3.48
N ASP A 5 -0.39 -9.64 4.51
CA ASP A 5 1.05 -9.59 4.44
C ASP A 5 1.58 -10.99 4.80
N TYR A 6 2.15 -11.66 3.80
CA TYR A 6 2.67 -13.01 3.93
C TYR A 6 4.02 -13.04 4.66
N ASP A 7 4.82 -11.98 4.58
CA ASP A 7 6.12 -11.91 5.23
C ASP A 7 5.94 -11.81 6.75
N ASN A 8 4.99 -11.00 7.21
CA ASN A 8 4.63 -10.91 8.63
C ASN A 8 3.49 -11.86 9.05
N SER A 9 2.96 -12.67 8.13
CA SER A 9 1.83 -13.59 8.37
C SER A 9 0.62 -12.92 9.05
N CYS A 10 0.28 -11.70 8.61
CA CYS A 10 -0.71 -10.87 9.29
C CYS A 10 -1.73 -10.24 8.33
N ARG A 11 -2.80 -9.67 8.89
CA ARG A 11 -3.85 -9.00 8.11
C ARG A 11 -3.58 -7.50 8.03
N ILE A 12 -3.97 -6.92 6.91
CA ILE A 12 -4.14 -5.48 6.73
C ILE A 12 -5.61 -5.23 6.41
N THR A 13 -6.31 -4.48 7.25
CA THR A 13 -7.76 -4.26 7.09
C THR A 13 -8.15 -2.80 7.36
N GLY A 14 -9.36 -2.43 6.95
CA GLY A 14 -9.90 -1.08 7.14
C GLY A 14 -10.70 -0.60 5.93
N ASN A 15 -10.93 0.71 5.87
CA ASN A 15 -11.67 1.36 4.78
C ASN A 15 -10.86 2.54 4.28
N LEU A 16 -10.78 2.71 2.96
CA LEU A 16 -10.06 3.85 2.42
C LEU A 16 -10.62 5.19 2.94
N PRO A 17 -9.75 6.16 3.27
CA PRO A 17 -8.30 6.07 3.09
C PRO A 17 -7.55 5.31 4.18
N GLY A 18 -8.15 5.04 5.35
CA GLY A 18 -7.45 4.46 6.50
C GLY A 18 -7.44 2.93 6.58
N LEU A 19 -6.25 2.35 6.58
CA LEU A 19 -6.00 0.94 6.84
C LEU A 19 -5.15 0.77 8.10
N TYR A 20 -5.14 -0.44 8.64
CA TYR A 20 -4.31 -0.82 9.79
C TYR A 20 -3.59 -2.14 9.50
N HIS A 21 -2.27 -2.13 9.71
CA HIS A 21 -1.39 -3.27 9.52
C HIS A 21 -1.11 -3.94 10.87
N TYR A 22 -1.67 -5.13 11.09
CA TYR A 22 -1.61 -5.78 12.40
C TYR A 22 -0.22 -6.36 12.74
N GLY A 23 0.62 -6.65 11.74
CA GLY A 23 2.00 -7.11 11.94
C GLY A 23 2.91 -6.04 12.55
N VAL A 24 2.90 -4.81 11.99
CA VAL A 24 3.69 -3.68 12.50
C VAL A 24 2.97 -2.83 13.54
N GLY A 25 1.64 -2.94 13.66
CA GLY A 25 0.84 -2.18 14.62
C GLY A 25 0.67 -0.71 14.24
N LYS A 26 0.72 -0.39 12.94
CA LYS A 26 0.66 0.97 12.38
C LYS A 26 -0.48 1.16 11.41
N HIS A 27 -0.85 2.42 11.22
CA HIS A 27 -1.80 2.82 10.18
C HIS A 27 -1.08 3.00 8.84
N LEU A 28 -1.86 2.89 7.76
CA LEU A 28 -1.43 3.32 6.43
C LEU A 28 -2.61 3.98 5.73
N THR A 29 -2.34 5.02 4.96
CA THR A 29 -3.35 5.70 4.17
C THR A 29 -3.21 5.34 2.71
N VAL A 30 -4.34 5.09 2.04
CA VAL A 30 -4.40 4.84 0.60
C VAL A 30 -5.56 5.64 0.02
N THR A 31 -5.26 6.60 -0.85
CA THR A 31 -6.24 7.46 -1.50
C THR A 31 -6.31 7.12 -2.99
N ALA A 32 -7.51 6.91 -3.51
CA ALA A 32 -7.71 6.71 -4.94
C ALA A 32 -7.75 8.07 -5.65
N GLU A 33 -6.85 8.26 -6.62
CA GLU A 33 -6.76 9.48 -7.45
C GLU A 33 -7.56 9.35 -8.76
N GLY A 34 -8.10 8.15 -9.02
CA GLY A 34 -8.79 7.81 -10.27
C GLY A 34 -7.86 7.23 -11.33
N GLY A 35 -8.45 6.60 -12.36
CA GLY A 35 -7.69 6.01 -13.48
C GLY A 35 -6.69 4.92 -13.07
N GLY A 36 -6.97 4.19 -11.98
CA GLY A 36 -6.07 3.16 -11.43
C GLY A 36 -4.87 3.72 -10.65
N LYS A 37 -4.81 5.03 -10.42
CA LYS A 37 -3.76 5.67 -9.62
C LYS A 37 -4.18 5.81 -8.17
N PHE A 38 -3.23 5.59 -7.27
CA PHE A 38 -3.38 5.73 -5.84
C PHE A 38 -2.17 6.45 -5.26
N SER A 39 -2.40 7.22 -4.20
CA SER A 39 -1.37 7.78 -3.34
C SER A 39 -1.53 7.23 -1.93
N GLY A 40 -0.47 7.27 -1.14
CA GLY A 40 -0.56 6.81 0.24
C GLY A 40 0.61 7.22 1.10
N TYR A 41 0.46 6.98 2.40
CA TYR A 41 1.48 7.22 3.41
C TYR A 41 1.58 6.01 4.34
N ASP A 42 2.79 5.48 4.50
CA ASP A 42 3.10 4.43 5.45
C ASP A 42 3.53 5.07 6.78
N TYR A 43 2.80 4.84 7.87
CA TYR A 43 3.16 5.39 9.18
C TYR A 43 4.20 4.56 9.94
N ASP A 44 4.57 3.38 9.44
CA ASP A 44 5.69 2.62 9.99
C ASP A 44 7.02 3.25 9.55
N GLU A 45 7.18 3.46 8.25
CA GLU A 45 8.38 4.09 7.66
C GLU A 45 8.36 5.61 7.69
N GLY A 46 7.17 6.22 7.78
CA GLY A 46 7.00 7.66 7.75
C GLY A 46 7.20 8.26 6.34
N CYS A 47 6.93 7.49 5.29
CA CYS A 47 7.17 7.85 3.90
C CYS A 47 5.87 7.83 3.06
N LEU A 48 5.91 8.54 1.92
CA LEU A 48 4.84 8.48 0.92
C LEU A 48 5.08 7.29 -0.03
N PHE A 49 4.01 6.84 -0.67
CA PHE A 49 4.12 5.97 -1.85
C PHE A 49 3.08 6.36 -2.91
N ASN A 50 3.35 6.00 -4.15
CA ASN A 50 2.41 6.09 -5.26
C ASN A 50 2.24 4.74 -5.91
N MET A 51 1.02 4.43 -6.34
CA MET A 51 0.71 3.17 -6.98
C MET A 51 -0.09 3.41 -8.26
N THR A 52 0.20 2.62 -9.30
CA THR A 52 -0.64 2.50 -10.49
C THR A 52 -1.01 1.04 -10.69
N VAL A 53 -2.31 0.76 -10.70
CA VAL A 53 -2.87 -0.55 -11.00
C VAL A 53 -3.38 -0.56 -12.43
N SER A 54 -2.92 -1.53 -13.22
CA SER A 54 -3.33 -1.73 -14.61
C SER A 54 -3.51 -3.23 -14.88
N GLY A 55 -4.76 -3.63 -15.13
CA GLY A 55 -5.13 -5.03 -15.31
C GLY A 55 -4.81 -5.85 -14.05
N THR A 56 -3.96 -6.88 -14.23
CA THR A 56 -3.49 -7.78 -13.17
C THR A 56 -2.15 -7.36 -12.55
N SER A 57 -1.66 -6.16 -12.87
CA SER A 57 -0.37 -5.66 -12.38
C SER A 57 -0.50 -4.38 -11.57
N ALA A 58 0.36 -4.24 -10.57
CA ALA A 58 0.54 -3.03 -9.80
C ALA A 58 2.01 -2.60 -9.86
N LEU A 59 2.23 -1.31 -10.07
CA LEU A 59 3.54 -0.66 -9.95
C LEU A 59 3.46 0.31 -8.78
N ILE A 60 4.36 0.16 -7.81
CA ILE A 60 4.46 1.01 -6.62
C ILE A 60 5.79 1.74 -6.68
N TYR A 61 5.78 3.05 -6.45
CA TYR A 61 6.98 3.82 -6.13
C TYR A 61 6.96 4.14 -4.65
N ASP A 62 7.97 3.66 -3.94
CA ASP A 62 8.15 3.90 -2.53
C ASP A 62 9.17 5.03 -2.32
N TYR A 63 8.79 6.09 -1.59
CA TYR A 63 9.70 7.20 -1.33
C TYR A 63 10.70 6.91 -0.19
N GLY A 64 10.41 5.96 0.69
CA GLY A 64 11.34 5.50 1.73
C GLY A 64 12.53 4.79 1.10
N ASP A 65 12.25 3.87 0.18
CA ASP A 65 13.28 3.12 -0.56
C ASP A 65 13.82 3.86 -1.80
N GLY A 66 13.07 4.85 -2.30
CA GLY A 66 13.41 5.58 -3.53
C GLY A 66 13.41 4.69 -4.78
N ASN A 67 12.54 3.67 -4.81
CA ASN A 67 12.56 2.63 -5.84
C ASN A 67 11.16 2.19 -6.30
N TYR A 68 11.11 1.51 -7.45
CA TYR A 68 9.88 0.94 -8.00
C TYR A 68 9.78 -0.56 -7.72
N PHE A 69 8.62 -0.98 -7.24
CA PHE A 69 8.26 -2.38 -7.02
C PHE A 69 7.09 -2.77 -7.94
N ARG A 70 7.24 -3.90 -8.63
CA ARG A 70 6.22 -4.41 -9.56
C ARG A 70 5.66 -5.72 -9.05
N TYR A 71 4.34 -5.79 -8.96
CA TYR A 71 3.59 -6.98 -8.57
C TYR A 71 2.64 -7.37 -9.69
N SER A 72 2.41 -8.67 -9.84
CA SER A 72 1.42 -9.23 -10.75
C SER A 72 0.79 -10.45 -10.09
N THR A 73 -0.52 -10.62 -10.28
CA THR A 73 -1.23 -11.84 -9.88
C THR A 73 -1.00 -12.97 -10.87
#